data_AF-A0A4R4KXG1-F1
#
_entry.id   AF-A0A4R4KXG1-F1
#
_cell.length_a   1.000
_cell.length_b   1.000
_cell.length_c   1.000
_cell.angle_alpha   90.00
_cell.angle_beta   90.00
_cell.angle_gamma   90.00
#
_symmetry.space_group_name_H-M   'P 1'
#
loop_
_entity.id
_entity.type
_entity.pdbx_description
1 polymer ?
#
loop_
_entity_poly.entity_id
_entity_poly.type
_entity_poly.pdbx_seq_one_letter_code
_entity_poly.pdbx_strand_id
1 'polypeptide(L)'
;MEKVLGELPVPWVVTVEDVKLAIRALLVHRPEDWPAGPLCRSDRTPYPCLLHRWARRVLRSRGLADDVIDTLAARGGALAGVPGGRR
;
A
#
# COMPACT_ATOMS: atom_id res chain seq x y z
N MET A 1 -11.75 22.65 6.40
CA MET A 1 -10.85 22.60 5.23
C MET A 1 -10.08 21.29 5.33
N GLU A 2 -10.40 20.32 4.48
CA GLU A 2 -9.67 19.04 4.46
C GLU A 2 -8.21 19.33 4.12
N LYS A 3 -7.29 18.91 4.98
CA LYS A 3 -5.86 19.13 4.76
C LYS A 3 -5.44 18.13 3.69
N VAL A 4 -5.25 18.60 2.45
CA VAL A 4 -4.68 17.78 1.38
C VAL A 4 -3.27 17.40 1.82
N LEU A 5 -3.12 16.18 2.32
CA LEU A 5 -1.81 15.58 2.51
C LEU A 5 -1.24 15.40 1.11
N GLY A 6 -0.16 16.11 0.79
CA GLY A 6 0.62 15.85 -0.41
C GLY A 6 1.14 14.41 -0.43
N GLU A 7 1.82 14.04 -1.50
CA GLU A 7 2.42 12.71 -1.59
C GLU A 7 3.47 12.47 -0.49
N LEU A 8 3.49 11.26 0.09
CA LEU A 8 4.57 10.89 1.01
C LEU A 8 5.90 10.89 0.24
N PRO A 9 6.97 11.48 0.81
CA PRO A 9 8.27 11.48 0.17
C PRO A 9 8.82 10.05 0.10
N VAL A 10 9.49 9.74 -1.02
CA VAL A 10 10.35 8.56 -1.09
C VAL A 10 11.71 8.98 -0.52
N PRO A 11 12.26 8.26 0.48
CA PRO A 11 13.58 8.57 1.02
C PRO A 11 14.65 8.60 -0.07
N TRP A 12 15.62 9.52 0.03
CA TRP A 12 16.73 9.63 -0.92
C TRP A 12 17.56 8.33 -0.96
N VAL A 13 17.74 7.69 0.19
CA VAL A 13 18.20 6.31 0.30
C VAL A 13 17.06 5.46 0.81
N VAL A 14 16.48 4.63 -0.05
CA VAL A 14 15.52 3.61 0.37
C VAL A 14 16.29 2.51 1.09
N THR A 15 15.87 2.14 2.29
CA THR A 15 16.46 1.07 3.10
C THR A 15 15.68 -0.25 2.97
N VAL A 16 16.19 -1.33 3.56
CA VAL A 16 15.44 -2.60 3.66
C VAL A 16 14.15 -2.43 4.47
N GLU A 17 14.17 -1.56 5.49
CA GLU A 17 12.99 -1.32 6.33
C GLU A 17 11.90 -0.56 5.58
N ASP A 18 12.28 0.41 4.74
CA ASP A 18 11.33 1.10 3.85
C ASP A 18 10.66 0.13 2.89
N VAL A 19 11.41 -0.83 2.34
CA VAL A 19 10.86 -1.87 1.45
C VAL A 19 9.88 -2.76 2.21
N LYS A 20 10.19 -3.18 3.44
CA LYS A 20 9.26 -3.97 4.27
C LYS A 20 7.98 -3.18 4.57
N LEU A 21 8.09 -1.90 4.93
CA LEU A 21 6.92 -1.03 5.13
C LEU A 21 6.12 -0.86 3.84
N ALA A 22 6.79 -0.67 2.69
CA ALA A 22 6.12 -0.55 1.40
C ALA A 22 5.37 -1.83 1.02
N ILE A 23 5.98 -3.01 1.20
CA ILE A 23 5.30 -4.29 1.01
C ILE A 23 4.09 -4.36 1.94
N ARG A 24 4.24 -4.07 3.24
CA ARG A 24 3.12 -4.09 4.18
C ARG A 24 1.99 -3.14 3.77
N ALA A 25 2.33 -1.91 3.39
CA ALA A 25 1.37 -0.92 2.94
C ALA A 25 0.63 -1.38 1.68
N LEU A 26 1.34 -1.96 0.70
CA LEU A 26 0.74 -2.55 -0.50
C LEU A 26 -0.26 -3.67 -0.17
N LEU A 27 0.05 -4.50 0.82
CA LEU A 27 -0.80 -5.63 1.21
C LEU A 27 -1.98 -5.23 2.12
N VAL A 28 -1.84 -4.21 2.95
CA VAL A 28 -2.91 -3.77 3.87
C VAL A 28 -3.89 -2.81 3.18
N HIS A 29 -3.38 -1.89 2.37
CA HIS A 29 -4.18 -0.84 1.75
C HIS A 29 -4.68 -1.30 0.38
N ARG A 30 -5.71 -2.14 0.42
CA ARG A 30 -6.38 -2.68 -0.78
C ARG A 30 -7.64 -1.91 -1.17
N PRO A 31 -8.05 -1.97 -2.44
CA PRO A 31 -9.37 -1.51 -2.83
C PRO A 31 -10.43 -2.43 -2.21
N GLU A 32 -11.53 -1.83 -1.79
CA GLU A 32 -12.79 -2.48 -1.46
C GLU A 32 -13.88 -1.76 -2.26
N ASP A 33 -14.84 -2.51 -2.78
CA ASP A 33 -15.93 -1.95 -3.60
C ASP A 33 -16.99 -1.32 -2.71
N TRP A 34 -17.34 -0.06 -3.00
CA TRP A 34 -18.39 0.69 -2.33
C TRP A 34 -19.30 1.35 -3.35
N PRO A 35 -20.57 1.68 -3.00
CA PRO A 35 -21.50 2.32 -3.93
C PRO A 35 -21.00 3.64 -4.54
N ALA A 36 -20.13 4.36 -3.83
CA ALA A 36 -19.57 5.65 -4.28
C ALA A 36 -18.24 5.52 -5.05
N GLY A 37 -17.79 4.29 -5.35
CA GLY A 37 -16.48 4.00 -5.94
C GLY A 37 -15.52 3.32 -4.96
N PRO A 38 -14.37 2.82 -5.44
CA PRO A 38 -13.47 2.02 -4.62
C PRO A 38 -12.81 2.85 -3.52
N LEU A 39 -12.91 2.36 -2.29
CA LEU A 39 -12.23 2.93 -1.13
C LEU A 39 -11.10 2.02 -0.67
N CYS A 40 -10.09 2.60 -0.04
CA CYS A 40 -9.09 1.82 0.68
C CYS A 40 -9.76 1.14 1.88
N ARG A 41 -9.70 -0.19 1.95
CA ARG A 41 -10.28 -0.98 3.04
C ARG A 41 -9.78 -0.56 4.44
N SER A 42 -8.51 -0.19 4.55
CA SER A 42 -7.88 0.20 5.82
C SER A 42 -8.22 1.63 6.22
N ASP A 43 -8.09 2.57 5.29
CA ASP A 43 -8.14 4.00 5.61
C ASP A 43 -9.51 4.64 5.34
N ARG A 44 -10.39 3.94 4.60
CA ARG A 44 -11.69 4.44 4.13
C ARG A 44 -11.62 5.74 3.33
N THR A 45 -10.50 5.95 2.63
CA THR A 45 -10.29 7.07 1.69
C THR A 45 -10.37 6.58 0.25
N PRO A 46 -10.58 7.45 -0.76
CA PRO A 46 -10.58 7.04 -2.16
C PRO A 46 -9.32 6.24 -2.52
N TYR A 47 -9.52 5.09 -3.15
CA TYR A 47 -8.42 4.25 -3.59
C TYR A 47 -7.89 4.71 -4.96
N PRO A 48 -6.56 4.74 -5.20
CA PRO A 48 -5.48 4.34 -4.28
C PRO A 48 -5.21 5.39 -3.20
N CYS A 49 -5.15 4.98 -1.93
CA CYS A 49 -4.85 5.89 -0.82
C CYS A 49 -3.36 6.27 -0.78
N LEU A 50 -3.02 7.24 0.09
CA LEU A 50 -1.68 7.80 0.20
C LEU A 50 -0.59 6.74 0.47
N LEU A 51 -0.85 5.80 1.37
CA LEU A 51 0.10 4.73 1.71
C LEU A 51 0.25 3.70 0.59
N HIS A 52 -0.82 3.41 -0.14
CA HIS A 52 -0.73 2.54 -1.33
C HIS A 52 0.12 3.19 -2.42
N ARG A 53 -0.08 4.48 -2.70
CA ARG A 53 0.71 5.21 -3.71
C ARG A 53 2.18 5.31 -3.31
N TRP A 54 2.46 5.58 -2.03
CA TRP A 54 3.82 5.59 -1.50
C TRP A 54 4.51 4.23 -1.66
N ALA A 55 3.83 3.14 -1.30
CA ALA A 55 4.36 1.79 -1.44
C ALA A 55 4.81 1.49 -2.87
N ARG A 56 3.95 1.77 -3.86
CA ARG A 56 4.30 1.57 -5.28
C ARG A 56 5.54 2.36 -5.69
N ARG A 57 5.66 3.61 -5.24
CA ARG A 57 6.82 4.46 -5.55
C ARG A 57 8.12 3.93 -4.93
N VAL A 58 8.09 3.46 -3.68
CA VAL A 58 9.26 2.86 -3.00
C VAL A 58 9.68 1.55 -3.67
N LEU A 59 8.74 0.70 -4.07
CA LEU A 59 9.06 -0.56 -4.74
C LEU A 59 9.63 -0.32 -6.14
N ARG A 60 9.05 0.62 -6.90
CA ARG A 60 9.58 1.04 -8.21
C ARG A 60 10.99 1.61 -8.12
N SER A 61 11.30 2.43 -7.10
CA SER A 61 12.65 2.97 -6.94
C SER A 61 13.70 1.91 -6.61
N ARG A 62 13.28 0.71 -6.21
CA ARG A 62 14.14 -0.48 -6.06
C ARG A 62 14.15 -1.39 -7.30
N GLY A 63 13.58 -0.95 -8.41
CA GLY A 63 13.62 -1.64 -9.70
C GLY A 63 12.55 -2.71 -9.87
N LEU A 64 11.53 -2.78 -9.01
CA LEU A 64 10.42 -3.70 -9.21
C LEU A 64 9.52 -3.17 -10.35
N ALA A 65 9.21 -4.06 -11.29
CA ALA A 65 8.29 -3.78 -12.38
C ALA A 65 6.83 -3.75 -11.89
N ASP A 66 5.98 -3.01 -12.60
CA ASP A 66 4.60 -2.77 -12.19
C ASP A 66 3.75 -4.05 -12.16
N ASP A 67 3.99 -4.98 -13.08
CA ASP A 67 3.34 -6.29 -13.12
C ASP A 67 3.67 -7.15 -11.88
N VAL A 68 4.90 -7.08 -11.39
CA VAL A 68 5.33 -7.74 -10.15
C VAL A 68 4.64 -7.09 -8.95
N ILE A 69 4.56 -5.76 -8.91
CA ILE A 69 3.89 -5.01 -7.84
C ILE A 69 2.39 -5.33 -7.83
N ASP A 70 1.72 -5.36 -8.97
CA ASP A 70 0.30 -5.70 -9.09
C ASP A 70 0.03 -7.14 -8.66
N THR A 71 0.92 -8.06 -9.06
CA THR A 71 0.87 -9.46 -8.62
C THR A 71 1.00 -9.59 -7.10
N LEU A 72 1.90 -8.84 -6.46
CA LEU A 72 2.04 -8.80 -4.99
C LEU A 72 0.79 -8.23 -4.32
N ALA A 73 0.25 -7.14 -4.85
CA ALA A 73 -0.94 -6.48 -4.33
C ALA A 73 -2.17 -7.41 -4.35
N ALA A 74 -2.35 -8.15 -5.45
CA ALA A 74 -3.41 -9.14 -5.62
C ALA A 74 -3.23 -10.35 -4.68
N ARG A 75 -2.00 -10.85 -4.53
CA ARG A 75 -1.70 -12.04 -3.71
C ARG A 75 -1.91 -11.88 -2.22
N GLY A 76 -1.67 -10.69 -1.66
CA GLY A 76 -1.75 -10.57 -0.20
C GLY A 76 -3.17 -10.71 0.38
N GLY A 77 -4.21 -10.89 -0.45
CA GLY A 77 -5.54 -11.34 -0.01
C GLY A 77 -5.43 -12.58 0.88
N ALA A 78 -4.48 -13.47 0.54
CA ALA A 78 -4.21 -14.70 1.25
C ALA A 78 -3.25 -14.55 2.45
N LEU A 79 -2.35 -13.57 2.46
CA LEU A 79 -1.32 -13.41 3.51
C LEU A 79 -1.79 -12.57 4.71
N ALA A 80 -2.80 -11.71 4.54
CA ALA A 80 -3.38 -10.92 5.62
C ALA A 80 -4.36 -11.71 6.52
N GLY A 81 -4.66 -12.96 6.15
CA GLY A 81 -5.53 -13.89 6.90
C GLY A 81 -4.80 -14.72 7.96
N VAL A 82 -3.53 -14.44 8.28
CA VAL A 82 -2.88 -15.04 9.44
C VAL A 82 -3.34 -14.28 10.69
N PRO A 83 -4.15 -14.86 11.59
CA PRO A 83 -4.51 -14.21 12.83
C PRO A 83 -3.22 -13.94 13.62
N GLY A 84 -2.90 -12.66 13.81
CA GLY A 84 -1.85 -12.24 14.72
C GLY A 84 -2.14 -12.79 16.10
N GLY A 85 -1.21 -13.59 16.62
CA GLY A 85 -1.24 -14.10 17.98
C GLY A 85 -1.46 -12.95 18.96
N ARG A 86 -2.58 -13.03 19.66
CA ARG A 86 -2.89 -12.24 20.85
C ARG A 86 -1.91 -12.69 21.95
N ARG A 87 -1.07 -11.78 22.43
CA ARG A 87 -0.53 -11.88 23.80
C ARG A 87 -1.43 -11.01 24.69
#